data_AF-W2TCI6-F1
#
_entry.id   AF-W2TCI6-F1
#
_cell.length_a   1.000
_cell.length_b   1.000
_cell.length_c   1.000
_cell.angle_alpha   90.00
_cell.angle_beta   90.00
_cell.angle_gamma   90.00
#
_symmetry.space_group_name_H-M   'P 1'
#
loop_
_entity.id
_entity.type
_entity.pdbx_description
1 polymer ?
#
loop_
_entity_poly.entity_id
_entity_poly.type
_entity_poly.pdbx_seq_one_letter_code
_entity_poly.pdbx_strand_id
1 'polypeptide(L)'
;MAPNCALDISICRNILLQDFVKENCKRTCGYCSQTSAATVKPMFSATLCGSDPNCVNWVMNGFCNSIFYTQEQKRQYCGTYCGLC
;
A
#
# COMPACT_ATOMS: atom_id res chain seq x y z
N MET A 1 3.77 27.36 -22.40
CA MET A 1 4.42 27.66 -21.11
C MET A 1 3.33 28.19 -20.19
N ALA A 2 2.91 27.44 -19.18
CA ALA A 2 2.03 27.96 -18.13
C ALA A 2 2.91 28.19 -16.89
N PRO A 3 3.56 29.36 -16.76
CA PRO A 3 4.30 29.68 -15.55
C PRO A 3 3.26 29.99 -14.46
N ASN A 4 3.59 29.72 -13.20
CA ASN A 4 2.88 30.23 -12.01
C ASN A 4 1.88 29.29 -11.31
N CYS A 5 1.74 28.02 -11.69
CA CYS A 5 0.98 27.05 -10.87
C CYS A 5 1.51 26.95 -9.43
N ALA A 6 2.82 27.15 -9.25
CA ALA A 6 3.50 27.13 -7.95
C ALA A 6 3.51 28.50 -7.24
N LEU A 7 3.17 29.60 -7.92
CA LEU A 7 3.15 30.92 -7.30
C LEU A 7 1.89 31.14 -6.46
N ASP A 8 0.76 30.56 -6.87
CA ASP A 8 -0.49 30.70 -6.13
C ASP A 8 -1.24 29.37 -6.07
N ILE A 9 -1.13 28.68 -4.94
CA ILE A 9 -1.81 27.40 -4.69
C ILE A 9 -3.33 27.60 -4.55
N SER A 10 -3.81 28.84 -4.32
CA SER A 10 -5.24 29.12 -4.20
C SER A 10 -5.98 28.91 -5.51
N ILE A 11 -5.29 29.01 -6.66
CA ILE A 11 -5.87 28.71 -7.98
C ILE A 11 -6.36 27.26 -8.06
N CYS A 12 -5.74 26.35 -7.30
CA CYS A 12 -6.14 24.95 -7.23
C CYS A 12 -7.56 24.76 -6.68
N ARG A 13 -8.05 25.72 -5.88
CA ARG A 13 -9.39 25.71 -5.29
C ARG A 13 -10.36 26.65 -6.01
N ASN A 14 -9.88 27.37 -7.03
CA ASN A 14 -10.71 28.30 -7.78
C ASN A 14 -11.53 27.55 -8.84
N ILE A 15 -12.86 27.67 -8.73
CA ILE A 15 -13.82 26.96 -9.59
C ILE A 15 -13.68 27.36 -11.06
N LEU A 16 -13.41 28.64 -11.34
CA LEU A 16 -13.27 29.15 -12.71
C LEU A 16 -12.01 28.66 -13.43
N LEU A 17 -10.97 28.31 -12.66
CA LEU A 17 -9.70 27.84 -13.19
C LEU A 17 -9.53 26.32 -13.06
N GLN A 18 -10.56 25.59 -12.63
CA GLN A 18 -10.44 24.14 -12.44
C GLN A 18 -10.03 23.40 -13.71
N ASP A 19 -10.59 23.75 -14.87
CA ASP A 19 -10.23 23.10 -16.14
C ASP A 19 -8.79 23.41 -16.53
N PHE A 20 -8.38 24.67 -16.38
CA PHE A 20 -7.00 25.09 -16.62
C PHE A 20 -5.99 24.39 -15.70
N VAL A 21 -6.32 24.29 -14.41
CA VAL A 21 -5.49 23.65 -13.39
C VAL A 21 -5.38 22.14 -13.60
N LYS A 22 -6.45 21.47 -14.02
CA LYS A 22 -6.43 20.03 -14.33
C LYS A 22 -5.52 19.72 -15.51
N GLU A 23 -5.44 20.60 -16.50
CA GLU A 23 -4.59 20.38 -17.67
C GLU A 23 -3.14 20.82 -17.43
N ASN A 24 -2.94 21.99 -16.82
CA ASN A 24 -1.63 22.65 -16.74
C ASN A 24 -0.95 22.54 -15.36
N CYS A 25 -1.73 22.49 -14.28
CA CYS A 25 -1.23 22.53 -12.89
C CYS A 25 -1.46 21.21 -12.12
N LYS A 26 -1.73 20.09 -12.82
CA LYS A 26 -2.05 18.78 -12.22
C LYS A 26 -1.06 18.27 -11.17
N ARG A 27 0.23 18.55 -11.35
CA ARG A 27 1.28 18.18 -10.38
C ARG A 27 1.20 19.04 -9.13
N THR A 28 1.06 20.36 -9.28
CA THR A 28 1.06 21.31 -8.16
C THR A 28 -0.23 21.24 -7.35
N CYS A 29 -1.36 21.07 -8.03
CA CYS A 29 -2.67 21.01 -7.39
C CYS A 29 -3.11 19.59 -7.01
N GLY A 30 -2.23 18.59 -7.14
CA GLY A 30 -2.50 17.21 -6.72
C GLY A 30 -3.52 16.44 -7.58
N TYR A 31 -3.89 16.96 -8.76
CA TYR A 31 -4.78 16.26 -9.70
C TYR A 31 -4.10 15.12 -10.48
N CYS A 32 -2.84 14.80 -10.19
CA CYS A 32 -2.15 13.61 -10.71
C CYS A 32 -2.70 12.26 -10.18
N SER A 33 -3.96 12.19 -9.75
CA SER A 33 -4.63 10.96 -9.32
C SER A 33 -5.72 10.55 -10.31
N GLN A 34 -5.29 10.03 -11.46
CA GLN A 34 -5.99 9.12 -12.38
C GLN A 34 -5.02 8.92 -13.56
N THR A 35 -4.46 7.76 -13.85
CA THR A 35 -5.03 6.42 -13.83
C THR A 35 -3.87 5.44 -13.76
N SER A 36 -3.80 4.69 -12.68
CA SER A 36 -3.12 3.41 -12.70
C SER A 36 -3.97 2.45 -11.91
N ALA A 37 -5.09 2.06 -12.52
CA ALA A 37 -5.47 0.64 -12.53
C ALA A 37 -4.34 -0.15 -13.23
N ALA A 38 -3.12 -0.06 -12.69
CA ALA A 38 -2.20 -1.14 -12.80
C ALA A 38 -2.84 -2.20 -11.90
N THR A 39 -3.32 -3.26 -12.52
CA THR A 39 -3.39 -4.57 -11.91
C THR A 39 -1.96 -4.98 -11.51
N VAL A 40 -1.34 -4.24 -10.58
CA VAL A 40 -0.30 -4.78 -9.73
C VAL A 40 -1.04 -5.73 -8.81
N LYS A 41 -0.99 -7.02 -9.18
CA LYS A 41 -1.08 -8.10 -8.21
C LYS A 41 -0.25 -7.68 -6.97
N PRO A 42 -0.79 -7.88 -5.77
CA PRO A 42 -0.51 -7.06 -4.60
C PRO A 42 0.97 -7.15 -4.22
N MET A 43 1.70 -6.06 -4.41
CA MET A 43 3.03 -5.93 -3.80
C MET A 43 2.80 -5.43 -2.38
N PHE A 44 2.92 -6.35 -1.42
CA PHE A 44 2.81 -6.12 0.03
C PHE A 44 1.40 -5.76 0.55
N SER A 45 0.42 -6.61 0.28
CA SER A 45 -0.70 -6.74 1.21
C SER A 45 -0.21 -7.49 2.44
N ALA A 46 -0.38 -6.91 3.62
CA ALA A 46 -0.26 -7.54 4.95
C ALA A 46 -1.30 -8.67 5.17
N THR A 47 -1.67 -9.39 4.11
CA THR A 47 -2.76 -10.37 4.04
C THR A 47 -2.22 -11.81 4.01
N LEU A 48 -0.92 -12.03 3.79
CA LEU A 48 -0.29 -13.35 3.93
C LEU A 48 0.33 -13.57 5.32
N CYS A 49 0.05 -12.67 6.27
CA CYS A 49 0.47 -12.84 7.65
C CYS A 49 -0.61 -13.64 8.36
N GLY A 50 -0.43 -14.95 8.29
CA GLY A 50 -1.26 -15.92 8.98
C GLY A 50 -1.42 -15.55 10.45
N SER A 51 -2.69 -15.47 10.86
CA SER A 51 -3.10 -15.22 12.23
C SER A 51 -4.04 -16.33 12.67
N ASP A 52 -3.63 -17.58 12.44
CA ASP A 52 -4.42 -18.74 12.85
C ASP A 52 -4.60 -18.74 14.38
N PRO A 53 -5.80 -18.99 14.91
CA PRO A 53 -6.02 -19.04 16.36
C PRO A 53 -5.17 -20.11 17.06
N ASN A 54 -4.73 -21.16 16.33
CA ASN A 54 -3.88 -22.20 16.88
C ASN A 54 -2.39 -21.81 16.91
N CYS A 55 -2.01 -20.67 16.34
CA CYS A 55 -0.63 -20.21 16.32
C CYS A 55 -0.03 -20.07 17.70
N VAL A 56 -0.82 -19.65 18.69
CA VAL A 56 -0.36 -19.58 20.09
C VAL A 56 0.18 -20.94 20.53
N ASN A 57 -0.56 -22.03 20.25
CA ASN A 57 -0.13 -23.37 20.64
C ASN A 57 1.00 -23.89 19.73
N TRP A 58 0.92 -23.66 18.42
CA TRP A 58 1.94 -24.13 17.47
C TRP A 58 3.29 -23.45 17.69
N VAL A 59 3.32 -22.14 17.88
CA VAL A 59 4.56 -21.39 18.18
C VAL A 59 5.16 -21.84 19.51
N MET A 60 4.34 -22.07 20.55
CA MET A 60 4.80 -22.67 21.81
C MET A 60 5.40 -24.08 21.64
N ASN A 61 4.89 -24.86 20.69
CA ASN A 61 5.42 -26.18 20.32
C ASN A 61 6.58 -26.11 19.31
N GLY A 62 7.07 -24.91 18.95
CA GLY A 62 8.23 -24.73 18.07
C GLY A 62 7.91 -24.70 16.57
N PHE A 63 6.67 -24.41 16.18
CA PHE A 63 6.24 -24.35 14.77
C PHE A 63 7.10 -23.43 13.90
N CYS A 64 7.52 -22.27 14.41
CA CYS A 64 8.38 -21.34 13.69
C CYS A 64 9.76 -21.94 13.34
N ASN A 65 10.27 -22.86 14.18
CA ASN A 65 11.54 -23.54 13.95
C ASN A 65 11.37 -24.96 13.37
N SER A 66 10.14 -25.38 13.08
CA SER A 66 9.88 -26.70 12.53
C SER A 66 10.48 -26.84 11.13
N ILE A 67 11.20 -27.92 10.89
CA ILE A 67 11.72 -28.27 9.55
C ILE A 67 10.66 -28.88 8.64
N PHE A 68 9.52 -29.30 9.21
CA PHE A 68 8.42 -29.93 8.47
C PHE A 68 7.57 -28.90 7.71
N TYR A 69 7.56 -27.65 8.17
CA TYR A 69 6.81 -26.56 7.55
C TYR A 69 7.77 -25.63 6.81
N THR A 70 7.39 -25.23 5.59
CA THR A 70 8.16 -24.26 4.82
C THR A 70 8.00 -22.86 5.42
N GLN A 71 8.96 -21.96 5.14
CA GLN A 71 8.87 -20.56 5.57
C GLN A 71 7.61 -19.86 5.05
N GLU A 72 7.13 -20.25 3.86
CA GLU A 72 5.86 -19.75 3.30
C GLU A 72 4.67 -20.25 4.13
N GLN A 73 4.60 -21.54 4.47
CA GLN A 73 3.53 -22.06 5.32
C GLN A 73 3.56 -21.41 6.71
N LYS A 74 4.75 -21.23 7.30
CA LYS A 74 4.88 -20.54 8.59
C LYS A 74 4.38 -19.10 8.52
N ARG A 75 4.64 -18.40 7.41
CA ARG A 75 4.10 -17.06 7.14
C ARG A 75 2.57 -17.09 6.99
N GLN A 76 2.05 -18.02 6.20
CA GLN A 76 0.63 -18.14 5.89
C GLN A 76 -0.24 -18.56 7.07
N TYR A 77 0.30 -19.36 8.00
CA TYR A 77 -0.44 -19.78 9.19
C TYR A 77 -0.19 -18.85 10.39
N CYS A 78 1.08 -18.56 10.68
CA CYS A 78 1.51 -17.87 11.90
C CYS A 78 2.54 -16.77 11.67
N GLY A 79 2.49 -16.07 10.53
CA GLY A 79 3.50 -15.08 10.15
C GLY A 79 3.74 -14.02 11.22
N THR A 80 2.66 -13.52 11.83
CA THR A 80 2.71 -12.53 12.93
C THR A 80 3.35 -13.11 14.19
N TYR A 81 3.04 -14.37 14.54
CA TYR A 81 3.57 -15.01 15.75
C TYR A 81 5.02 -15.48 15.59
N CYS A 82 5.44 -15.78 14.35
CA CYS A 82 6.80 -16.18 14.02
C CYS A 82 7.72 -15.00 13.67
N GLY A 83 7.22 -13.76 13.66
CA GLY A 83 7.99 -12.57 13.25
C GLY A 83 8.45 -12.63 11.79
N LEU A 84 7.71 -13.37 10.95
CA LEU A 84 7.97 -13.49 9.52
C LEU A 84 7.15 -12.46 8.71
N CYS A 85 6.34 -11.71 9.44
CA CYS A 85 5.68 -10.46 9.20
C CYS A 85 5.91 -9.60 10.46
#